data_AF-A0A7X9GG33-F1
#
_entry.id   AF-A0A7X9GG33-F1
#
_cell.length_a   1.000
_cell.length_b   1.000
_cell.length_c   1.000
_cell.angle_alpha   90.00
_cell.angle_beta   90.00
_cell.angle_gamma   90.00
#
_symmetry.space_group_name_H-M   'P 1'
#
loop_
_entity.id
_entity.type
_entity.pdbx_description
1 polymer ?
#
loop_
_entity_poly.entity_id
_entity_poly.type
_entity_poly.pdbx_seq_one_letter_code
_entity_poly.pdbx_strand_id
1 'polypeptide(L)' 'YANYFWLPLGERTGQAAAAFTEQGLSTRVFPGEGVRISVGEPEANDLVIKVCAELKAQGL' A
#
# COMPACT_ATOMS: atom_id res chain seq x y z
N TYR A 1 -10.10 17.62 -5.06
CA TYR A 1 -8.77 17.44 -4.44
C TYR A 1 -8.74 16.10 -3.73
N ALA A 2 -7.74 15.27 -4.00
CA ALA A 2 -7.57 13.97 -3.36
C ALA A 2 -6.15 13.90 -2.79
N ASN A 3 -6.04 13.53 -1.52
CA ASN A 3 -4.77 13.32 -0.82
C ASN A 3 -4.49 11.82 -0.67
N TYR A 4 -4.73 11.04 -1.73
CA TYR A 4 -4.51 9.60 -1.71
C TYR A 4 -4.11 9.10 -3.09
N PHE A 5 -3.51 7.92 -3.12
CA PHE A 5 -3.25 7.17 -4.34
C PHE A 5 -3.85 5.77 -4.27
N TRP A 6 -3.96 5.16 -5.43
CA TRP A 6 -4.57 3.86 -5.63
C TRP A 6 -3.54 2.87 -6.18
N LEU A 7 -3.47 1.68 -5.57
CA LEU A 7 -2.65 0.55 -6.02
C LEU A 7 -3.58 -0.56 -6.55
N PRO A 8 -3.72 -0.72 -7.88
CA PRO A 8 -4.55 -1.77 -8.48
C PRO A 8 -3.81 -3.11 -8.49
N LEU A 9 -3.92 -3.87 -7.40
CA LEU A 9 -3.16 -5.12 -7.20
C LEU A 9 -4.00 -6.38 -7.44
N GLY A 10 -5.30 -6.26 -7.67
CA GLY A 10 -6.18 -7.38 -7.99
C GLY A 10 -6.17 -8.45 -6.88
N GLU A 11 -5.93 -9.71 -7.25
CA GLU A 11 -5.82 -10.83 -6.30
C GLU A 11 -4.68 -10.67 -5.27
N ARG A 12 -3.64 -9.89 -5.62
CA ARG A 12 -2.48 -9.63 -4.75
C ARG A 12 -2.72 -8.56 -3.69
N THR A 13 -3.90 -7.94 -3.70
CA THR A 13 -4.30 -6.91 -2.74
C THR A 13 -4.15 -7.39 -1.30
N GLY A 14 -4.52 -8.63 -1.00
CA GLY A 14 -4.41 -9.18 0.36
C GLY A 14 -2.95 -9.25 0.86
N GLN A 15 -2.03 -9.65 -0.02
CA GLN A 15 -0.60 -9.74 0.30
C GLN A 15 -0.01 -8.36 0.56
N ALA A 16 -0.31 -7.38 -0.30
CA ALA A 16 0.18 -6.02 -0.09
C ALA A 16 -0.40 -5.37 1.15
N ALA A 17 -1.69 -5.57 1.43
CA ALA A 17 -2.35 -5.09 2.64
C ALA A 17 -1.68 -5.59 3.92
N ALA A 18 -1.28 -6.87 3.94
CA ALA A 18 -0.53 -7.43 5.06
C ALA A 18 0.82 -6.73 5.23
N ALA A 19 1.59 -6.58 4.16
CA ALA A 19 2.90 -5.91 4.21
C ALA A 19 2.81 -4.44 4.69
N PHE A 20 1.77 -3.71 4.29
CA PHE A 20 1.52 -2.35 4.81
C PHE A 20 1.19 -2.38 6.31
N THR A 21 0.33 -3.30 6.74
CA THR A 21 -0.08 -3.43 8.15
C THR A 21 1.10 -3.80 9.06
N GLU A 22 2.01 -4.67 8.60
CA GLU A 22 3.23 -5.06 9.33
C GLU A 22 4.17 -3.88 9.59
N GLN A 23 4.18 -2.88 8.71
CA GLN A 23 4.96 -1.64 8.87
C GLN A 23 4.18 -0.56 9.64
N GLY A 24 3.02 -0.89 10.23
CA GLY A 24 2.19 0.04 10.98
C GLY A 24 1.37 1.02 10.12
N LEU A 25 1.27 0.78 8.81
CA LEU A 25 0.52 1.64 7.90
C LEU A 25 -0.95 1.23 7.83
N SER A 26 -1.84 2.13 8.25
CA SER A 26 -3.28 1.93 8.11
C SER A 26 -3.74 2.33 6.71
N THR A 27 -3.93 1.34 5.84
CA THR A 27 -4.40 1.54 4.45
C THR A 27 -5.82 1.03 4.27
N ARG A 28 -6.56 1.58 3.30
CA ARG A 28 -7.93 1.12 3.02
C ARG A 28 -7.91 0.09 1.90
N VAL A 29 -8.18 -1.15 2.27
CA VAL A 29 -8.09 -2.32 1.39
C VAL A 29 -9.44 -2.62 0.75
N PHE A 30 -9.43 -2.86 -0.56
CA PHE A 30 -10.58 -3.35 -1.33
C PHE A 30 -10.21 -4.73 -1.88
N PRO A 31 -10.66 -5.81 -1.21
CA PRO A 31 -10.27 -7.18 -1.54
C PRO A 31 -10.54 -7.51 -3.01
N GLY A 32 -9.53 -8.04 -3.71
CA GLY A 32 -9.65 -8.41 -5.12
C GLY A 32 -9.54 -7.26 -6.13
N GLU A 33 -9.48 -6.00 -5.67
CA GLU A 33 -9.32 -4.82 -6.53
C GLU A 33 -8.00 -4.09 -6.28
N GLY A 34 -7.78 -3.61 -5.06
CA GLY A 34 -6.62 -2.79 -4.77
C GLY A 34 -6.63 -2.10 -3.40
N VAL A 35 -5.60 -1.29 -3.17
CA VAL A 35 -5.38 -0.60 -1.90
C VAL A 35 -5.38 0.91 -2.12
N ARG A 36 -6.16 1.63 -1.33
CA ARG A 36 -6.16 3.08 -1.27
C ARG A 36 -5.30 3.56 -0.12
N ILE A 37 -4.31 4.38 -0.42
CA ILE A 37 -3.34 4.88 0.55
C ILE A 37 -3.43 6.41 0.60
N SER A 38 -3.70 6.94 1.79
CA SER A 38 -3.70 8.38 2.03
C SER A 38 -2.26 8.91 2.12
N VAL A 39 -2.00 10.02 1.45
CA VAL A 39 -0.78 10.81 1.58
C VAL A 39 -0.92 11.67 2.83
N GLY A 40 -0.05 11.42 3.79
CA GLY A 40 0.00 12.12 5.08
C GLY A 40 1.40 12.69 5.31
N GLU A 41 1.97 12.33 6.46
CA GLU A 41 3.32 12.76 6.85
C GLU A 41 4.40 12.15 5.95
N PRO A 42 5.52 12.85 5.72
CA PRO A 42 6.64 12.34 4.92
C PRO A 42 7.13 10.97 5.41
N GLU A 43 7.27 10.79 6.73
CA GLU A 43 7.73 9.54 7.33
C GLU A 43 6.80 8.35 7.00
N ALA A 44 5.48 8.57 7.04
CA ALA A 44 4.52 7.56 6.62
C ALA A 44 4.61 7.27 5.11
N ASN A 45 4.81 8.31 4.30
CA ASN A 45 4.96 8.16 2.85
C ASN A 45 6.26 7.40 2.50
N ASP A 46 7.36 7.64 3.20
CA ASP A 46 8.62 6.90 3.06
C ASP A 46 8.46 5.41 3.37
N LEU A 47 7.73 5.07 4.45
CA LEU A 47 7.39 3.68 4.75
C LEU A 47 6.57 3.03 3.64
N VAL A 48 5.59 3.75 3.06
CA VAL A 48 4.80 3.23 1.95
C VAL A 48 5.68 2.96 0.73
N ILE A 49 6.57 3.89 0.37
CA ILE A 49 7.49 3.74 -0.77
C ILE A 49 8.40 2.52 -0.55
N LYS A 50 8.91 2.34 0.67
CA LYS A 50 9.73 1.18 1.04
C LYS A 50 8.97 -0.12 0.82
N VAL A 51 7.75 -0.24 1.35
CA VAL A 51 6.91 -1.45 1.16
C VAL A 51 6.62 -1.70 -0.32
N CYS A 52 6.27 -0.66 -1.08
CA CYS A 52 6.06 -0.79 -2.51
C CYS A 52 7.31 -1.31 -3.25
N ALA A 53 8.51 -0.86 -2.85
CA ALA A 53 9.76 -1.33 -3.42
C ALA A 53 10.03 -2.82 -3.07
N GLU A 54 9.75 -3.23 -1.82
CA GLU A 54 9.86 -4.62 -1.39
C GLU A 54 8.88 -5.53 -2.12
N LEU A 55 7.61 -5.12 -2.24
CA LEU A 55 6.60 -5.85 -3.01
C LEU A 55 7.02 -5.99 -4.48
N LYS A 56 7.48 -4.90 -5.10
CA LYS A 56 8.01 -4.94 -6.48
C LYS A 56 9.19 -5.90 -6.62
N ALA A 57 10.11 -5.93 -5.65
CA ALA A 57 11.24 -6.85 -5.66
C ALA A 57 10.83 -8.31 -5.48
N GLN A 58 9.74 -8.56 -4.74
CA GLN A 58 9.11 -9.89 -4.61
C GLN A 58 8.28 -10.29 -5.84
N GLY A 59 8.26 -9.46 -6.89
CA GLY A 59 7.56 -9.72 -8.13
C GLY A 59 6.07 -9.47 -8.07
N LEU A 60 5.62 -8.62 -7.13
CA LEU A 60 4.24 -8.13 -7.07
C LEU A 60 3.90 -7.23 -8.26
#